data_AF-A0A3P7IVA3-F1
#
_entry.id   AF-A0A3P7IVA3-F1
#
_cell.length_a   1.000
_cell.length_b   1.000
_cell.length_c   1.000
_cell.angle_alpha   90.00
_cell.angle_beta   90.00
_cell.angle_gamma   90.00
#
_symmetry.space_group_name_H-M   'P 1'
#
loop_
_entity.id
_entity.type
_entity.pdbx_description
1 polymer ?
#
loop_
_entity_poly.entity_id
_entity_poly.type
_entity_poly.pdbx_seq_one_letter_code
_entity_poly.pdbx_strand_id
1 'polypeptide(L)' 'MDGNRRFARSHHLGRVIRGHEKGFQQLAKVLEWCQDLGVREVTVYAFSIENFKRSSEEVNGLMHLAEEMFAKLLAE' A
#
# COMPACT_ATOMS: atom_id res chain seq x y z
N MET A 1 -3.58 4.82 4.06
CA MET A 1 -2.47 4.34 4.93
C MET A 1 -1.33 5.33 4.81
N ASP A 2 -0.85 5.89 5.93
CA ASP A 2 0.22 6.89 5.92
C ASP A 2 1.44 6.39 6.70
N GLY A 3 2.62 6.93 6.40
CA GLY A 3 3.86 6.60 7.08
C GLY A 3 4.82 5.71 6.29
N ASN A 4 4.40 5.11 5.18
CA ASN A 4 5.22 4.17 4.39
C ASN A 4 6.61 4.73 4.02
N ARG A 5 6.68 6.01 3.63
CA ARG A 5 7.95 6.68 3.31
C ARG A 5 8.86 6.85 4.54
N ARG A 6 8.26 7.23 5.68
CA ARG A 6 8.97 7.40 6.95
C ARG A 6 9.48 6.06 7.46
N PHE A 7 8.66 5.02 7.36
CA PHE A 7 9.00 3.64 7.70
C PHE A 7 10.19 3.13 6.85
N ALA A 8 10.15 3.31 5.53
CA ALA A 8 11.25 2.91 4.66
C ALA A 8 12.58 3.59 5.03
N ARG A 9 12.54 4.86 5.43
CA ARG A 9 13.71 5.63 5.86
C ARG A 9 14.22 5.16 7.22
N SER A 10 13.35 5.01 8.21
CA SER A 10 13.77 4.59 9.56
C SER A 10 14.31 3.16 9.61
N HIS A 11 13.86 2.30 8.69
CA HIS A 11 14.31 0.91 8.57
C HIS A 11 15.37 0.71 7.49
N HIS A 12 15.95 1.79 6.95
CA HIS A 12 17.04 1.76 5.97
C HIS A 12 16.78 0.84 4.76
N LEU A 13 15.55 0.83 4.24
CA LEU A 13 15.14 -0.10 3.17
C LEU A 13 15.73 0.23 1.79
N GLY A 14 16.49 1.32 1.66
CA GLY A 14 17.12 1.79 0.42
C GLY A 14 16.16 2.52 -0.51
N ARG A 15 15.04 1.88 -0.89
CA ARG A 15 14.01 2.49 -1.74
C ARG A 15 12.71 2.74 -0.97
N VAL A 16 12.12 3.90 -1.20
CA VAL A 16 10.83 4.30 -0.60
C VAL A 16 9.71 3.32 -0.97
N ILE A 17 9.74 2.77 -2.19
CA ILE A 17 8.70 1.85 -2.68
C ILE A 17 8.56 0.58 -1.81
N ARG A 18 9.66 0.10 -1.21
CA ARG A 18 9.61 -1.04 -0.26
C ARG A 18 8.80 -0.76 0.99
N GLY A 19 8.70 0.51 1.40
CA GLY A 19 7.81 0.91 2.47
C GLY A 19 6.34 0.79 2.06
N HIS A 20 6.01 1.09 0.80
CA HIS A 20 4.65 0.96 0.27
C HIS A 20 4.28 -0.51 0.07
N GLU A 21 5.19 -1.36 -0.42
CA GLU A 21 5.01 -2.82 -0.47
C GLU A 21 4.66 -3.40 0.91
N LYS A 22 5.42 -3.03 1.94
CA LYS A 22 5.14 -3.45 3.32
C LYS A 22 3.83 -2.87 3.86
N GLY A 23 3.52 -1.62 3.52
CA GLY A 23 2.23 -1.00 3.85
C GLY A 23 1.05 -1.78 3.26
N PHE A 24 1.19 -2.26 2.02
CA PHE A 24 0.18 -3.10 1.39
C PHE A 24 0.04 -4.47 2.07
N GLN A 25 1.15 -5.14 2.38
CA GLN A 25 1.11 -6.41 3.15
C GLN A 25 0.43 -6.21 4.50
N GLN A 26 0.64 -5.06 5.14
CA GLN A 26 -0.03 -4.72 6.38
C GLN A 26 -1.53 -4.49 6.18
N LEU A 27 -1.95 -3.90 5.06
CA LEU A 27 -3.36 -3.76 4.71
C LEU A 27 -4.06 -5.12 4.65
N ALA A 28 -3.48 -6.08 3.93
CA ALA A 28 -4.05 -7.42 3.79
C ALA A 28 -4.30 -8.07 5.16
N LYS A 29 -3.32 -7.98 6.08
CA LYS A 29 -3.46 -8.47 7.46
C LYS A 29 -4.56 -7.75 8.24
N VAL A 30 -4.68 -6.44 8.07
CA VAL A 30 -5.73 -5.67 8.76
C VAL A 30 -7.11 -6.06 8.23
N LEU A 31 -7.25 -6.30 6.93
CA LEU A 31 -8.51 -6.77 6.35
C LEU A 31 -8.89 -8.17 6.84
N GLU A 32 -7.92 -9.08 6.97
CA GLU A 32 -8.10 -10.40 7.59
C GLU A 32 -8.60 -10.26 9.05
N TRP A 33 -7.97 -9.40 9.85
CA TRP A 33 -8.45 -9.14 11.23
C TRP A 33 -9.84 -8.52 11.26
N CYS A 34 -10.15 -7.60 10.35
CA CYS A 34 -11.48 -7.03 10.23
C CYS A 34 -12.52 -8.12 9.94
N GLN A 35 -12.20 -9.06 9.05
CA GLN A 35 -13.06 -10.20 8.74
C GLN A 35 -13.28 -11.09 9.98
N ASP A 36 -12.21 -11.45 10.70
CA ASP A 36 -12.28 -12.27 11.91
C ASP A 36 -13.13 -11.60 13.02
N LEU A 37 -13.07 -10.27 13.11
CA LEU A 37 -13.82 -9.48 14.08
C LEU A 37 -15.27 -9.16 13.64
N GLY A 38 -15.70 -9.62 12.46
CA GLY A 38 -17.04 -9.37 11.93
C GLY A 38 -17.27 -7.93 11.44
N VAL A 39 -16.21 -7.18 11.17
CA VAL A 39 -16.27 -5.85 10.52
C VAL A 39 -16.66 -6.04 9.06
N ARG A 40 -17.87 -5.59 8.70
CA ARG A 40 -18.45 -5.84 7.38
C ARG A 40 -17.96 -4.92 6.27
N GLU A 41 -17.43 -3.75 6.62
CA GLU A 41 -17.03 -2.73 5.64
C GLU A 41 -15.78 -2.00 6.11
N VAL A 42 -14.82 -1.84 5.19
CA VAL A 42 -13.55 -1.15 5.41
C VAL A 42 -13.26 -0.25 4.22
N THR A 43 -13.07 1.05 4.48
CA THR A 43 -12.69 2.02 3.46
C THR A 43 -11.25 2.45 3.65
N VAL A 44 -10.44 2.36 2.59
CA VAL A 44 -9.01 2.67 2.64
C VAL A 44 -8.66 3.82 1.72
N TYR A 45 -7.84 4.75 2.23
CA TYR A 45 -7.23 5.76 1.40
C TYR A 45 -5.90 5.26 0.85
N ALA A 46 -5.93 4.70 -0.35
CA ALA A 46 -4.76 4.08 -1.00
C ALA A 46 -3.90 5.10 -1.76
N PHE A 47 -4.51 6.01 -2.51
CA PHE A 47 -3.83 7.01 -3.32
C PHE A 47 -4.70 8.27 -3.46
N SER A 48 -4.11 9.46 -3.30
CA SER A 48 -4.83 10.74 -3.51
C SER A 48 -4.45 11.42 -4.82
N ILE A 49 -5.31 12.30 -5.34
CA ILE A 49 -4.98 13.16 -6.49
C ILE A 49 -3.69 13.94 -6.24
N GLU A 50 -3.48 14.41 -5.00
CA GLU A 50 -2.26 15.13 -4.63
C GLU A 50 -0.99 14.26 -4.66
N ASN A 51 -1.12 12.94 -4.66
CA ASN A 51 0.04 12.05 -4.77
C ASN A 51 0.64 12.02 -6.18
N PHE A 52 -0.08 12.50 -7.20
CA PHE A 52 0.50 12.73 -8.53
C PHE A 52 1.60 13.80 -8.54
N LYS A 53 1.65 14.68 -7.53
CA LYS A 53 2.71 15.69 -7.37
C LYS A 53 4.03 15.13 -6.84
N ARG A 54 4.09 13.83 -6.52
CA ARG A 54 5.34 13.16 -6.10
C ARG A 54 6.26 12.91 -7.30
N SER A 55 7.47 12.39 -7.06
CA SER A 55 8.38 12.06 -8.17
C SER A 55 7.75 10.99 -9.08
N SER A 56 8.00 11.10 -10.38
CA SER A 56 7.49 10.13 -11.37
C SER A 56 7.92 8.70 -11.05
N GLU A 57 9.12 8.52 -10.51
CA GLU A 57 9.60 7.22 -10.04
C GLU A 57 8.70 6.65 -8.92
N GLU A 58 8.32 7.45 -7.92
CA GLU A 58 7.44 7.00 -6.84
C GLU A 58 6.03 6.72 -7.35
N VAL A 59 5.49 7.59 -8.21
CA VAL A 59 4.15 7.41 -8.79
C VAL A 59 4.10 6.15 -9.63
N ASN A 60 5.06 5.94 -10.54
CA ASN A 60 5.12 4.75 -11.38
C ASN A 60 5.28 3.48 -10.53
N GLY A 61 6.10 3.52 -9.48
CA GLY A 61 6.23 2.41 -8.55
C GLY A 61 4.91 2.09 -7.83
N LEU A 62 4.15 3.11 -7.41
CA LEU A 62 2.85 2.93 -6.78
C LEU A 62 1.80 2.35 -7.74
N MET A 63 1.80 2.78 -9.01
CA MET A 63 0.90 2.24 -10.03
C MET A 63 1.22 0.77 -10.35
N HIS A 64 2.51 0.44 -10.53
CA HIS A 64 2.94 -0.95 -10.74
C HIS A 64 2.57 -1.85 -9.54
N LEU A 65 2.76 -1.35 -8.32
CA LEU A 65 2.36 -2.08 -7.12
C LEU A 65 0.83 -2.31 -7.08
N ALA A 66 0.05 -1.32 -7.49
CA ALA A 66 -1.41 -1.47 -7.58
C ALA A 66 -1.80 -2.53 -8.61
N GLU A 67 -1.21 -2.50 -9.81
CA GLU A 67 -1.42 -3.50 -10.87
C GLU A 67 -1.12 -4.92 -10.38
N GLU A 68 0.05 -5.14 -9.78
CA GLU A 68 0.43 -6.45 -9.22
C GLU A 68 -0.58 -6.95 -8.18
N MET A 69 -1.08 -6.06 -7.34
CA MET A 69 -1.99 -6.44 -6.27
C MET A 69 -3.40 -6.73 -6.77
N PHE A 70 -3.90 -5.94 -7.71
CA PHE A 70 -5.17 -6.25 -8.37
C PHE A 70 -5.09 -7.56 -9.16
N ALA A 71 -3.96 -7.83 -9.84
CA ALA A 71 -3.77 -9.09 -10.54
C ALA A 71 -3.81 -10.30 -9.60
N LYS A 72 -3.20 -10.19 -8.40
CA LYS A 72 -3.29 -11.25 -7.37
C LYS A 72 -4.71 -11.45 -6.86
N LEU A 73 -5.42 -10.37 -6.54
CA LEU A 73 -6.80 -10.43 -6.07
C LEU A 73 -7.77 -11.03 -7.10
N LEU A 74 -7.51 -10.84 -8.40
CA LEU A 74 -8.33 -11.42 -9.47
C LEU A 74 -8.01 -12.90 -9.75
N ALA A 75 -6.87 -13.40 -9.28
CA ALA A 75 -6.44 -14.78 -9.47
C ALA A 75 -6.88 -15.71 -8.32
N GLU A 76 -7.30 -15.14 -7.18
CA GLU A 76 -7.92 -15.83 -6.04
C GLU A 76 -9.44 -15.96 -6.24
#